data_AF-A0A855K7Z0-F1
#
_entry.id   AF-A0A855K7Z0-F1
#
_cell.length_a   1.000
_cell.length_b   1.000
_cell.length_c   1.000
_cell.angle_alpha   90.00
_cell.angle_beta   90.00
_cell.angle_gamma   90.00
#
_symmetry.space_group_name_H-M   'P 1'
#
loop_
_entity.id
_entity.type
_entity.pdbx_description
1 polymer ?
#
loop_
_entity_poly.entity_id
_entity_poly.type
_entity_poly.pdbx_seq_one_letter_code
_entity_poly.pdbx_strand_id
1 'polypeptide(L)'
;KTRVLELLRQQSGLRSCMWITGSNNLRVNFRVERQNGIGMIESAVAEAIPGLAPAETIVYMRSHKSMGWVLDRDGRTTGEFVCPP
;
A
#
# COMPACT_ATOMS: atom_id res chain seq x y z
N LYS A 1 -5.17 -16.94 0.45
CA LYS A 1 -5.30 -15.58 -0.14
C LYS A 1 -6.33 -14.73 0.58
N THR A 2 -7.60 -15.16 0.71
CA THR A 2 -8.66 -14.40 1.39
C THR A 2 -8.33 -14.02 2.84
N ARG A 3 -7.84 -14.97 3.64
CA ARG A 3 -7.44 -14.73 5.03
C ARG A 3 -6.33 -13.67 5.19
N VAL A 4 -5.36 -13.67 4.29
CA VAL A 4 -4.27 -12.67 4.25
C VAL A 4 -4.84 -11.28 3.98
N LEU A 5 -5.79 -11.16 3.03
CA LEU A 5 -6.45 -9.89 2.73
C LEU A 5 -7.24 -9.36 3.95
N GLU A 6 -7.97 -10.21 4.66
CA GLU A 6 -8.70 -9.82 5.87
C GLU A 6 -7.78 -9.26 6.95
N LEU A 7 -6.66 -9.94 7.20
CA LEU A 7 -5.67 -9.55 8.20
C LEU A 7 -4.94 -8.26 7.81
N LEU A 8 -4.62 -8.08 6.52
CA LEU A 8 -4.04 -6.84 6.01
C LEU A 8 -5.03 -5.68 6.10
N ARG A 9 -6.33 -5.90 5.84
CA ARG A 9 -7.37 -4.87 5.96
C ARG A 9 -7.53 -4.31 7.37
N GLN A 10 -7.10 -5.05 8.39
CA GLN A 10 -7.11 -4.59 9.78
C GLN A 10 -5.92 -3.66 10.11
N GLN A 11 -4.91 -3.59 9.25
CA GLN A 11 -3.72 -2.78 9.48
C GLN A 11 -3.99 -1.30 9.19
N SER A 12 -3.68 -0.45 10.17
CA SER A 12 -3.85 1.00 10.02
C SER A 12 -3.00 1.55 8.86
N GLY A 13 -3.55 2.51 8.13
CA GLY A 13 -2.85 3.15 7.02
C GLY A 13 -2.76 2.32 5.73
N LEU A 14 -3.31 1.09 5.67
CA LEU A 14 -3.42 0.35 4.41
C LEU A 14 -4.22 1.17 3.40
N ARG A 15 -3.62 1.44 2.23
CA ARG A 15 -4.24 2.20 1.13
C ARG A 15 -4.65 1.33 -0.05
N SER A 16 -3.94 0.24 -0.27
CA SER A 16 -4.25 -0.70 -1.35
C SER A 16 -3.59 -2.04 -1.08
N CYS A 17 -4.24 -3.12 -1.52
CA CYS A 17 -3.70 -4.47 -1.49
C CYS A 17 -4.08 -5.18 -2.80
N MET A 18 -3.09 -5.66 -3.54
CA MET A 18 -3.30 -6.23 -4.88
C MET A 18 -2.46 -7.49 -5.05
N TRP A 19 -3.05 -8.48 -5.72
CA TRP A 19 -2.29 -9.60 -6.26
C TRP A 19 -1.87 -9.28 -7.68
N ILE A 20 -0.58 -9.40 -7.98
CA ILE A 20 0.01 -9.19 -9.30
C ILE A 20 0.57 -10.52 -9.84
N THR A 21 0.90 -10.60 -11.12
CA THR A 21 1.54 -11.79 -11.70
C THR A 21 3.02 -11.86 -11.32
N GLY A 22 3.57 -13.05 -11.08
CA GLY A 22 4.98 -13.28 -10.76
C GLY A 22 5.20 -14.05 -9.45
N SER A 23 6.45 -14.15 -9.01
CA SER A 23 6.84 -14.81 -7.75
C SER A 23 6.55 -13.93 -6.52
N ASN A 24 6.89 -12.65 -6.58
CA ASN A 24 6.54 -11.63 -5.58
C ASN A 24 5.19 -11.01 -5.94
N ASN A 25 4.13 -11.78 -5.75
CA ASN A 25 2.81 -11.50 -6.30
C ASN A 25 1.87 -10.74 -5.36
N LEU A 26 2.29 -10.34 -4.16
CA LEU A 26 1.47 -9.54 -3.25
C LEU A 26 2.08 -8.16 -3.09
N ARG A 27 1.33 -7.12 -3.47
CA ARG A 27 1.71 -5.72 -3.24
C ARG A 27 0.73 -5.06 -2.29
N VAL A 28 1.28 -4.46 -1.24
CA VAL A 28 0.55 -3.65 -0.26
C VAL A 28 1.16 -2.26 -0.21
N ASN A 29 0.33 -1.23 -0.11
CA ASN A 29 0.81 0.13 0.09
C ASN A 29 0.21 0.68 1.39
N PHE A 30 1.07 1.19 2.26
CA PHE A 30 0.69 1.84 3.50
C PHE A 30 1.04 3.32 3.44
N ARG A 31 0.21 4.16 4.06
CA ARG A 31 0.57 5.54 4.36
C ARG A 31 1.10 5.59 5.79
N VAL A 32 2.32 6.08 5.94
CA VAL A 32 3.00 6.18 7.23
C VAL A 32 3.26 7.66 7.51
N GLU A 33 2.93 8.12 8.72
CA GLU A 33 3.11 9.52 9.11
C GLU A 33 4.56 9.86 9.53
N ARG A 34 5.30 8.84 10.00
CA ARG A 34 6.66 8.97 10.54
C ARG A 34 7.49 7.77 10.12
N GLN A 35 8.79 7.96 9.95
CA GLN A 35 9.69 6.90 9.46
C GLN A 35 9.72 5.67 10.38
N ASN A 36 9.63 5.86 11.71
CA ASN A 36 9.55 4.76 12.67
C ASN A 36 8.28 3.91 12.52
N GLY A 37 7.25 4.40 11.83
CA GLY A 37 6.04 3.64 11.57
C GLY A 37 6.21 2.48 10.59
N ILE A 38 7.28 2.47 9.78
CA ILE A 38 7.55 1.36 8.86
C ILE A 38 7.78 0.07 9.64
N GLY A 39 8.69 0.09 10.62
CA GLY A 39 9.00 -1.07 11.45
C GLY A 39 7.82 -1.54 12.29
N MET A 40 6.95 -0.62 12.74
CA MET A 40 5.70 -0.98 13.43
C MET A 40 4.74 -1.75 12.52
N ILE A 41 4.57 -1.32 11.27
CA ILE A 41 3.71 -2.01 10.29
C ILE A 41 4.29 -3.39 9.96
N GLU A 42 5.59 -3.47 9.70
CA GLU A 42 6.25 -4.76 9.41
C GLU A 42 6.09 -5.74 10.59
N SER A 43 6.25 -5.26 11.82
CA SER A 43 6.06 -6.06 13.03
C SER A 43 4.61 -6.53 13.19
N ALA A 44 3.63 -5.63 13.01
CA ALA A 44 2.20 -5.96 13.12
C ALA A 44 1.75 -6.94 12.03
N VAL A 45 2.27 -6.82 10.80
CA VAL A 45 2.00 -7.77 9.71
C VAL A 45 2.61 -9.13 10.01
N ALA A 46 3.85 -9.18 10.50
CA ALA A 46 4.53 -10.43 10.86
C ALA A 46 3.82 -11.15 12.03
N GLU A 47 3.32 -10.41 13.01
CA GLU A 47 2.51 -10.94 14.11
C GLU A 47 1.17 -11.49 13.63
N ALA A 48 0.45 -10.73 12.79
CA ALA A 48 -0.85 -11.13 12.28
C ALA A 48 -0.79 -12.27 11.26
N ILE A 49 0.27 -12.33 10.46
CA ILE A 49 0.45 -13.30 9.36
C ILE A 49 1.85 -13.90 9.45
N PRO A 50 2.06 -14.91 10.32
CA PRO A 50 3.35 -15.57 10.45
C PRO A 50 3.84 -16.13 9.10
N GLY A 51 5.09 -15.84 8.77
CA GLY A 51 5.72 -16.25 7.52
C GLY A 51 5.49 -15.33 6.32
N LEU A 52 4.65 -14.29 6.45
CA LEU A 52 4.58 -13.21 5.46
C LEU A 52 5.68 -12.19 5.76
N ALA A 53 6.73 -12.18 4.94
CA ALA A 53 7.80 -11.20 5.02
C ALA A 53 7.86 -10.36 3.73
N PRO A 54 8.22 -9.06 3.82
CA PRO A 54 8.47 -8.26 2.63
C PRO A 54 9.65 -8.85 1.84
N ALA A 55 9.45 -9.14 0.56
CA ALA A 55 10.57 -9.40 -0.35
C ALA A 55 11.30 -8.09 -0.73
N GLU A 56 10.58 -6.97 -0.68
CA GLU A 56 11.09 -5.62 -0.97
C GLU A 56 10.25 -4.58 -0.19
N THR A 57 10.92 -3.58 0.38
CA THR A 57 10.27 -2.42 1.01
C THR A 57 10.66 -1.15 0.26
N ILE A 58 9.68 -0.45 -0.31
CA ILE A 58 9.88 0.78 -1.09
C ILE A 58 9.23 1.96 -0.36
N VAL A 59 9.99 3.03 -0.15
CA VAL A 59 9.51 4.25 0.53
C VAL A 59 9.31 5.37 -0.49
N TYR A 60 8.06 5.79 -0.67
CA TYR A 60 7.72 6.95 -1.49
C TYR A 60 7.62 8.20 -0.62
N MET A 61 8.62 9.08 -0.68
CA MET A 61 8.63 10.36 0.06
C MET A 61 7.76 11.44 -0.60
N ARG A 62 7.63 11.37 -1.92
CA ARG A 62 6.73 12.21 -2.71
C ARG A 62 6.03 11.34 -3.74
N SER A 63 4.74 11.59 -3.95
CA SER A 63 4.01 11.03 -5.07
C SER A 63 3.48 12.15 -5.93
N HIS A 64 3.72 12.05 -7.24
CA HIS A 64 3.16 12.98 -8.23
C HIS A 64 1.64 12.82 -8.37
N LYS A 65 1.13 11.63 -8.06
CA LYS A 65 -0.29 11.25 -8.11
C LYS A 65 -0.66 10.36 -6.94
N SER A 66 -1.82 10.57 -6.33
CA SER A 66 -2.46 9.55 -5.48
C SER A 66 -3.53 8.79 -6.28
N MET A 67 -3.80 7.52 -5.95
CA MET A 67 -4.87 6.76 -6.62
C MET A 67 -6.20 7.52 -6.52
N GLY A 68 -6.99 7.47 -7.61
CA GLY A 68 -8.27 8.16 -7.74
C GLY A 68 -8.18 9.61 -8.23
N TRP A 69 -7.01 10.25 -8.24
CA TRP A 69 -6.89 11.61 -8.78
C TRP A 69 -6.74 11.60 -10.30
N VAL A 70 -7.47 12.47 -11.00
CA VAL A 70 -7.27 12.69 -12.44
C VAL A 70 -5.99 13.49 -12.64
N LEU A 71 -5.24 13.17 -13.70
CA LEU A 71 -4.07 13.94 -14.10
C LEU A 71 -4.38 14.78 -15.34
N ASP A 72 -3.78 15.96 -15.41
CA ASP A 72 -3.74 16.74 -16.63
C ASP A 72 -2.75 16.15 -17.66
N ARG A 73 -2.68 16.79 -18.82
CA ARG A 73 -1.79 16.35 -19.92
C ARG A 73 -0.30 16.45 -19.58
N ASP A 74 0.06 17.26 -18.59
CA ASP A 74 1.43 17.45 -18.11
C ASP A 74 1.78 16.51 -16.94
N GLY A 75 0.84 15.65 -16.54
CA GLY A 75 1.02 14.68 -15.46
C GLY A 75 0.85 15.25 -14.05
N ARG A 76 0.31 16.46 -13.89
CA ARG A 76 -0.03 17.04 -12.58
C ARG A 76 -1.44 16.64 -12.17
N THR A 77 -1.70 16.60 -10.86
CA THR A 77 -3.06 16.37 -10.35
C THR A 77 -3.99 17.52 -10.75
N THR A 78 -5.16 17.21 -11.30
CA THR A 78 -6.17 18.22 -11.65
C THR A 78 -6.93 18.73 -10.42
N GLY A 79 -6.80 18.03 -9.27
CA GLY A 79 -7.65 18.28 -8.10
C GLY A 79 -9.04 17.62 -8.20
N GLU A 80 -9.32 16.88 -9.28
CA GLU A 80 -10.53 16.08 -9.39
C GLU A 80 -10.27 14.65 -8.89
N PHE A 81 -11.11 14.20 -7.97
CA PHE A 81 -11.08 12.84 -7.44
C PHE A 81 -12.21 12.00 -8.04
N VAL A 82 -11.84 10.90 -8.68
CA VAL A 82 -12.75 9.87 -9.17
C VAL A 82 -12.52 8.62 -8.34
N CYS A 83 -13.51 8.25 -7.53
CA CYS A 83 -13.45 6.99 -6.81
C CYS A 83 -13.53 5.84 -7.83
N PRO A 84 -12.56 4.90 -7.85
CA PRO A 84 -12.72 3.69 -8.63
C PRO A 84 -13.98 2.94 -8.15
N PRO A 85 -14.75 2.32 -9.08
CA PRO A 85 -15.92 1.52 -8.74
C PRO A 85 -15.57 0.28 -7.89
#